data_AF-A0A2G0YRP7-F1
#
_entry.id   AF-A0A2G0YRP7-F1
#
_cell.length_a   1.000
_cell.length_b   1.000
_cell.length_c   1.000
_cell.angle_alpha   90.00
_cell.angle_beta   90.00
_cell.angle_gamma   90.00
#
_symmetry.space_group_name_H-M   'P 1'
#
loop_
_entity.id
_entity.type
_entity.pdbx_description
1 polymer ?
#
loop_
_entity_poly.entity_id
_entity_poly.type
_entity_poly.pdbx_seq_one_letter_code
_entity_poly.pdbx_strand_id
1 'polypeptide(L)'
;MQTPEAKHDDSTTAAAAAPAPTKNPNEEVIDLDTPIIRGDQKIEQVTLRKPMSGELRGVTLSDLAQMDVLALRKVLPRISTPSLTDIEVGRMDPADLFQCGLAVASFLLQKSAKEAVLVA
;
A
#
# COMPACT_ATOMS: atom_id res chain seq x y z
N MET A 1 -41.08 -0.42 53.05
CA MET A 1 -40.44 0.72 52.37
C MET A 1 -39.26 0.17 51.57
N GLN A 2 -39.28 0.41 50.25
CA GLN A 2 -38.31 0.10 49.18
C GLN A 2 -37.85 -1.36 48.92
N THR A 3 -38.38 -1.93 47.84
CA THR A 3 -37.77 -2.89 46.87
C THR A 3 -36.81 -2.12 45.89
N PRO A 4 -36.21 -2.67 44.80
CA PRO A 4 -36.00 -4.07 44.33
C PRO A 4 -34.64 -4.37 43.60
N GLU A 5 -34.51 -5.65 43.19
CA GLU A 5 -33.93 -6.17 41.92
C GLU A 5 -32.43 -6.12 41.58
N ALA A 6 -31.87 -7.32 41.32
CA ALA A 6 -30.86 -7.53 40.29
C ALA A 6 -31.09 -8.90 39.60
N LYS A 7 -31.69 -8.83 38.41
CA LYS A 7 -31.80 -9.87 37.38
C LYS A 7 -30.41 -10.08 36.76
N HIS A 8 -29.90 -11.32 36.71
CA HIS A 8 -28.74 -11.64 35.88
C HIS A 8 -29.22 -12.14 34.51
N ASP A 9 -28.79 -11.39 33.50
CA ASP A 9 -29.09 -11.52 32.10
C ASP A 9 -28.20 -12.60 31.47
N ASP A 10 -28.80 -13.43 30.62
CA ASP A 10 -28.13 -14.20 29.58
C ASP A 10 -27.48 -13.23 28.59
N SER A 11 -26.22 -13.43 28.20
CA SER A 11 -25.72 -13.02 26.89
C SER A 11 -24.31 -13.53 26.61
N THR A 12 -24.26 -14.54 25.74
CA THR A 12 -23.25 -14.78 24.71
C THR A 12 -22.61 -13.47 24.23
N THR A 13 -21.31 -13.29 24.44
CA THR A 13 -20.54 -12.24 23.74
C THR A 13 -20.02 -12.79 22.43
N ALA A 14 -20.74 -12.44 21.36
CA ALA A 14 -20.29 -12.54 19.99
C ALA A 14 -19.01 -11.71 19.82
N ALA A 15 -17.97 -12.34 19.27
CA ALA A 15 -16.76 -11.65 18.83
C ALA A 15 -17.14 -10.59 17.78
N ALA A 16 -17.00 -9.32 18.17
CA ALA A 16 -17.20 -8.19 17.27
C ALA A 16 -16.15 -8.24 16.16
N ALA A 17 -16.60 -8.52 14.94
CA ALA A 17 -15.82 -8.32 13.73
C ALA A 17 -15.43 -6.84 13.64
N ALA A 18 -14.14 -6.56 13.61
CA ALA A 18 -13.62 -5.23 13.33
C ALA A 18 -14.14 -4.75 11.95
N PRO A 19 -14.53 -3.48 11.80
CA PRO A 19 -14.97 -2.96 10.51
C PRO A 19 -13.80 -3.04 9.52
N ALA A 20 -14.07 -3.56 8.31
CA ALA A 20 -13.10 -3.60 7.23
C ALA A 20 -12.50 -2.20 7.00
N PRO A 21 -11.17 -2.07 6.84
CA PRO A 21 -10.54 -0.76 6.67
C PRO A 21 -11.07 -0.13 5.38
N THR A 22 -11.50 1.13 5.47
CA THR A 22 -11.81 1.95 4.30
C THR A 22 -10.53 2.11 3.47
N LYS A 23 -10.52 1.62 2.22
CA LYS A 23 -9.35 1.70 1.34
C LYS A 23 -8.94 3.16 1.16
N ASN A 24 -7.76 3.53 1.64
CA ASN A 24 -7.22 4.89 1.48
C ASN A 24 -6.84 5.09 0.00
N PRO A 25 -7.45 6.01 -0.75
CA PRO A 25 -7.21 6.15 -2.20
C PRO A 25 -5.81 6.70 -2.54
N ASN A 26 -5.05 7.14 -1.52
CA ASN A 26 -3.70 7.63 -1.64
C ASN A 26 -2.65 6.59 -1.22
N GLU A 27 -3.05 5.36 -0.92
CA GLU A 27 -2.15 4.27 -0.56
C GLU A 27 -2.54 3.00 -1.31
N GLU A 28 -1.55 2.19 -1.66
CA GLU A 28 -1.75 0.85 -2.18
C GLU A 28 -0.91 -0.11 -1.34
N VAL A 29 -1.54 -1.18 -0.86
CA VAL A 29 -0.88 -2.25 -0.14
C VAL A 29 -0.55 -3.35 -1.14
N ILE A 30 0.71 -3.74 -1.21
CA ILE A 30 1.21 -4.75 -2.12
C ILE A 30 1.76 -5.90 -1.29
N ASP A 31 1.13 -7.06 -1.42
CA ASP A 31 1.67 -8.33 -0.93
C ASP A 31 2.75 -8.79 -1.92
N LEU A 32 3.94 -9.07 -1.40
CA LEU A 32 5.09 -9.50 -2.19
C LEU A 32 5.06 -11.01 -2.34
N ASP A 33 5.15 -11.48 -3.58
CA ASP A 33 5.33 -12.90 -3.87
C ASP A 33 6.71 -13.37 -3.40
N THR A 34 7.73 -12.52 -3.51
CA THR A 34 9.08 -12.77 -3.01
C THR A 34 9.43 -11.83 -1.86
N PRO A 35 9.41 -12.32 -0.60
CA PRO A 35 9.69 -11.49 0.57
C PRO A 35 11.10 -10.90 0.57
N ILE A 36 11.22 -9.65 0.99
CA ILE A 36 12.51 -8.99 1.16
C ILE A 36 13.07 -9.35 2.53
N ILE A 37 14.29 -9.86 2.56
CA ILE A 37 14.98 -10.28 3.79
C ILE A 37 15.97 -9.20 4.24
N ARG A 38 15.75 -8.66 5.44
CA ARG A 38 16.59 -7.64 6.06
C ARG A 38 17.08 -8.15 7.43
N GLY A 39 18.18 -8.90 7.41
CA GLY A 39 18.65 -9.62 8.60
C GLY A 39 17.58 -10.62 9.03
N ASP A 40 17.08 -10.48 10.26
CA ASP A 40 16.01 -11.32 10.81
C ASP A 40 14.60 -10.84 10.40
N GLN A 41 14.48 -9.66 9.79
CA GLN A 41 13.20 -9.14 9.34
C GLN A 41 12.83 -9.70 7.96
N LYS A 42 11.61 -10.23 7.85
CA LYS A 42 10.99 -10.63 6.60
C LYS A 42 9.88 -9.64 6.24
N ILE A 43 10.00 -8.98 5.10
CA ILE A 43 9.01 -8.03 4.59
C ILE A 43 8.21 -8.75 3.50
N GLU A 44 6.99 -9.13 3.83
CA GLU A 44 6.06 -9.80 2.92
C GLU A 44 5.04 -8.83 2.30
N GLN A 45 4.96 -7.61 2.84
CA GLN A 45 4.00 -6.61 2.42
C GLN A 45 4.66 -5.23 2.44
N VAL A 46 4.38 -4.43 1.41
CA VAL A 46 4.82 -3.05 1.31
C VAL A 46 3.62 -2.16 1.02
N THR A 47 3.45 -1.09 1.79
CA THR A 47 2.49 -0.04 1.51
C THR A 47 3.17 1.08 0.75
N LEU A 48 2.66 1.41 -0.43
CA LEU A 48 3.08 2.56 -1.24
C LEU A 48 2.10 3.71 -1.07
N ARG A 49 2.59 4.91 -0.78
CA ARG A 49 1.75 6.12 -0.77
C ARG A 49 1.89 6.93 -2.06
N LYS A 50 0.88 7.73 -2.36
CA LYS A 50 0.91 8.71 -3.44
C LYS A 50 2.08 9.69 -3.22
N PRO A 51 3.02 9.81 -4.18
CA PRO A 51 4.13 10.75 -4.08
C PRO A 51 3.67 12.20 -4.18
N MET A 52 4.32 13.08 -3.42
CA MET A 52 4.31 14.52 -3.68
C MET A 52 5.33 14.87 -4.77
N SER A 53 5.14 16.00 -5.46
CA SER A 53 5.97 16.39 -6.61
C SER A 53 7.47 16.44 -6.30
N GLY A 54 7.87 16.95 -5.13
CA GLY A 54 9.27 17.00 -4.70
C GLY A 54 9.93 15.62 -4.56
N GLU A 55 9.14 14.57 -4.34
CA GLU A 55 9.60 13.19 -4.21
C GLU A 55 9.86 12.53 -5.56
N LEU A 56 9.45 13.17 -6.66
CA LEU A 56 9.75 12.76 -8.03
C LEU A 56 11.01 13.43 -8.57
N ARG A 57 11.81 14.09 -7.71
CA ARG A 57 13.07 14.73 -8.14
C ARG A 57 14.03 13.70 -8.77
N GLY A 58 14.63 14.08 -9.89
CA GLY A 58 15.65 13.27 -10.59
C GLY A 58 15.09 12.10 -11.42
N VAL A 59 13.78 12.12 -11.71
CA VAL A 59 13.09 11.24 -12.66
C VAL A 59 12.16 12.08 -13.54
N THR A 60 11.89 11.64 -14.78
CA THR A 60 10.84 12.26 -15.59
C THR A 60 9.49 11.60 -15.31
N LEU A 61 8.39 12.32 -15.54
CA LEU A 61 7.05 11.74 -15.40
C LEU A 61 6.77 10.65 -16.45
N SER A 62 7.35 10.80 -17.65
CA SER A 62 7.25 9.80 -18.72
C SER A 62 7.89 8.48 -18.31
N ASP A 63 9.07 8.52 -17.70
CA ASP A 63 9.75 7.30 -17.22
C ASP A 63 8.88 6.57 -16.18
N LEU A 64 8.22 7.29 -15.28
CA LEU A 64 7.32 6.68 -14.31
C LEU A 64 6.04 6.14 -14.95
N ALA A 65 5.47 6.85 -15.93
CA ALA A 65 4.30 6.37 -16.67
C ALA A 65 4.60 5.10 -17.49
N GLN A 66 5.84 4.95 -17.94
CA GLN A 66 6.34 3.76 -18.63
C GLN A 66 6.92 2.70 -17.68
N MET A 67 6.83 2.92 -16.36
CA MET A 67 7.33 2.01 -15.33
C MET A 67 8.82 1.68 -15.49
N ASP A 68 9.63 2.66 -15.90
CA ASP A 68 11.07 2.50 -16.02
C ASP A 68 11.71 2.08 -14.69
N VAL A 69 12.52 1.03 -14.73
CA VAL A 69 13.11 0.41 -13.54
C VAL A 69 14.01 1.38 -12.78
N LEU A 70 14.78 2.22 -13.46
CA LEU A 70 15.68 3.18 -12.81
C LEU A 70 14.90 4.32 -12.17
N ALA A 71 13.78 4.73 -12.78
CA ALA A 71 12.87 5.70 -12.19
C ALA A 71 12.18 5.13 -10.94
N LEU A 72 11.65 3.90 -11.02
CA LEU A 72 11.02 3.21 -9.89
C LEU A 72 12.00 3.02 -8.72
N ARG A 73 13.24 2.62 -8.98
CA ARG A 73 14.31 2.50 -7.98
C ARG A 73 14.58 3.79 -7.21
N LYS A 74 14.42 4.95 -7.85
CA LYS A 74 14.57 6.25 -7.18
C LYS A 74 13.35 6.65 -6.35
N VAL A 75 12.15 6.29 -6.79
CA VAL A 75 10.89 6.74 -6.20
C VAL A 75 10.41 5.81 -5.08
N LEU A 76 10.43 4.49 -5.28
CA LEU A 76 9.90 3.51 -4.32
C LEU A 76 10.48 3.67 -2.91
N PRO A 77 11.80 3.90 -2.70
CA PRO A 77 12.35 4.18 -1.37
C PRO A 77 11.74 5.38 -0.63
N ARG A 78 11.18 6.34 -1.36
CA ARG A 78 10.64 7.60 -0.80
C ARG A 78 9.20 7.44 -0.33
N ILE A 79 8.46 6.50 -0.93
CA ILE A 79 7.01 6.36 -0.73
C ILE A 79 6.60 5.02 -0.12
N SER A 80 7.54 4.11 0.15
CA SER A 80 7.26 2.79 0.70
C SER A 80 7.32 2.76 2.22
N THR A 81 6.45 1.94 2.81
CA THR A 81 6.47 1.55 4.23
C THR A 81 6.32 0.03 4.31
N PRO A 82 7.30 -0.71 4.87
CA PRO A 82 8.60 -0.22 5.32
C PRO A 82 9.41 0.39 4.17
N SER A 83 10.28 1.36 4.48
CA SER A 83 11.08 2.03 3.44
C SER A 83 12.02 1.03 2.78
N LEU A 84 11.84 0.89 1.47
CA LEU A 84 12.70 0.11 0.60
C LEU A 84 14.00 0.85 0.32
N THR A 85 15.06 0.10 0.04
CA THR A 85 16.33 0.63 -0.43
C THR A 85 16.47 0.42 -1.94
N ASP A 86 17.32 1.22 -2.59
CA ASP A 86 17.61 1.05 -4.02
C ASP A 86 18.10 -0.38 -4.37
N ILE A 87 18.88 -0.99 -3.47
CA ILE A 87 19.40 -2.36 -3.66
C ILE A 87 18.27 -3.38 -3.55
N GLU A 88 17.36 -3.24 -2.58
CA GLU A 88 16.22 -4.13 -2.44
C GLU A 88 15.31 -4.06 -3.67
N VAL A 89 15.00 -2.85 -4.15
CA VAL A 89 14.21 -2.68 -5.39
C VAL A 89 14.95 -3.26 -6.60
N GLY A 90 16.27 -3.07 -6.69
CA GLY A 90 17.08 -3.63 -7.77
C GLY A 90 17.22 -5.16 -7.75
N ARG A 91 16.82 -5.82 -6.67
CA ARG A 91 16.84 -7.28 -6.48
C ARG A 91 15.44 -7.88 -6.30
N MET A 92 14.41 -7.05 -6.38
CA MET A 92 13.01 -7.44 -6.24
C MET A 92 12.61 -8.35 -7.40
N ASP A 93 11.65 -9.24 -7.16
CA ASP A 93 11.08 -10.05 -8.22
C ASP A 93 10.43 -9.15 -9.30
N PRO A 94 10.56 -9.47 -10.60
CA PRO A 94 9.95 -8.66 -11.64
C PRO A 94 8.43 -8.49 -11.53
N ALA A 95 7.70 -9.48 -11.03
CA ALA A 95 6.26 -9.38 -10.83
C ALA A 95 5.92 -8.40 -9.70
N ASP A 96 6.63 -8.49 -8.57
CA ASP A 96 6.50 -7.56 -7.44
C ASP A 96 6.85 -6.12 -7.86
N LEU A 97 7.93 -5.95 -8.64
CA LEU A 97 8.33 -4.65 -9.16
C LEU A 97 7.29 -4.10 -10.14
N PHE A 98 6.70 -4.95 -10.96
CA PHE A 98 5.63 -4.56 -11.89
C PHE A 98 4.38 -4.10 -11.13
N GLN A 99 3.97 -4.82 -10.07
CA GLN A 99 2.85 -4.39 -9.21
C GLN A 99 3.13 -3.02 -8.55
N CYS A 100 4.35 -2.83 -8.05
CA CYS A 100 4.78 -1.53 -7.53
C CYS A 100 4.72 -0.43 -8.60
N GLY A 101 5.17 -0.75 -9.83
CA GLY A 101 5.09 0.14 -10.98
C GLY A 101 3.66 0.53 -11.34
N LEU A 102 2.73 -0.44 -11.35
CA LEU A 102 1.32 -0.21 -11.62
C LEU A 102 0.69 0.71 -10.57
N ALA A 103 0.99 0.49 -9.29
CA ALA A 103 0.53 1.36 -8.21
C ALA A 103 1.05 2.80 -8.40
N VAL A 104 2.34 2.98 -8.70
CA VAL A 104 2.95 4.29 -8.97
C VAL A 104 2.31 4.97 -10.17
N ALA A 105 2.15 4.26 -11.30
CA ALA A 105 1.51 4.80 -12.49
C ALA A 105 0.06 5.22 -12.20
N SER A 106 -0.68 4.42 -11.43
CA SER A 106 -2.03 4.75 -10.99
C SER A 106 -2.05 6.07 -10.22
N PHE A 107 -1.08 6.34 -9.33
CA PHE A 107 -1.03 7.57 -8.54
C PHE A 107 -0.87 8.84 -9.37
N LEU A 108 -0.34 8.74 -10.59
CA LEU A 108 -0.18 9.85 -11.52
C LEU A 108 -1.48 10.23 -12.23
N LEU A 109 -2.48 9.35 -12.23
CA LEU A 109 -3.77 9.61 -12.87
C LEU A 109 -4.61 10.61 -12.08
N GLN A 110 -5.29 11.50 -12.81
CA GLN A 110 -6.33 12.36 -12.25
C GLN A 110 -7.51 11.50 -11.77
N LYS A 111 -8.30 12.02 -10.83
CA LYS A 111 -9.43 11.30 -10.22
C LYS A 111 -10.40 10.72 -11.27
N SER A 112 -10.77 11.53 -12.26
CA SER A 112 -11.65 11.12 -13.36
C SER A 112 -11.07 9.99 -14.22
N ALA A 113 -9.76 10.01 -14.48
CA ALA A 113 -9.09 8.97 -15.26
C ALA A 113 -8.99 7.65 -14.49
N LYS A 114 -8.77 7.70 -13.17
CA LYS A 114 -8.78 6.49 -12.32
C LYS A 114 -10.14 5.79 -12.33
N GLU A 115 -11.22 6.56 -12.24
CA GLU A 115 -12.58 6.04 -12.26
C GLU A 115 -12.90 5.36 -13.61
N ALA A 116 -12.44 5.92 -14.72
CA ALA A 116 -12.63 5.32 -16.05
C ALA A 116 -11.92 3.97 -16.20
N VAL A 117 -10.74 3.79 -15.60
CA VAL A 117 -9.98 2.53 -15.66
C VAL A 117 -10.61 1.42 -14.80
N LEU A 118 -11.29 1.76 -13.72
CA LEU A 118 -11.96 0.77 -12.86
C LEU A 118 -13.29 0.26 -13.44
N VAL A 119 -13.87 0.99 -14.40
CA VAL A 119 -15.19 0.70 -14.99
C VAL A 119 -15.08 0.07 -16.39
N ALA A 120 -13.87 0.00 -16.95
CA ALA A 120 -13.58 -0.62 -18.25
C ALA A 120 -13.10 -2.07 -18.08
#